data_AF-A0A9D1KHP1-F1
#
_entry.id   AF-A0A9D1KHP1-F1
#
_cell.length_a   1.000
_cell.length_b   1.000
_cell.length_c   1.000
_cell.angle_alpha   90.00
_cell.angle_beta   90.00
_cell.angle_gamma   90.00
#
_symmetry.space_group_name_H-M   'P 1'
#
loop_
_entity.id
_entity.type
_entity.pdbx_description
1 polymer ?
#
loop_
_entity_poly.entity_id
_entity_poly.type
_entity_poly.pdbx_seq_one_letter_code
_entity_poly.pdbx_strand_id
1 'polypeptide(L)'
;FQERLIVEEKVDISAASDAYSAAQLVKKIPFVKEWIYRIVLVGETETDDETLAEDLLKYLSDQCFFLSVKDQTKRKINTAVYQKDLSLKGEFVRTVEADLTLSDEEKNKIIRLGLKALANEEVDL
;
A
#
# COMPACT_ATOMS: atom_id res chain seq x y z
N PHE A 1 20.95 -31.79 -4.35
CA PHE A 1 19.86 -30.80 -4.55
C PHE A 1 19.74 -30.02 -3.26
N GLN A 2 19.83 -28.68 -3.32
CA GLN A 2 19.65 -27.84 -2.14
C GLN A 2 18.15 -27.55 -2.01
N GLU A 3 17.52 -28.00 -0.93
CA GLU A 3 16.12 -27.67 -0.64
C GLU A 3 16.04 -26.20 -0.22
N ARG A 4 15.19 -25.42 -0.91
CA ARG A 4 14.92 -24.01 -0.57
C ARG A 4 13.48 -23.92 -0.05
N LEU A 5 13.30 -23.28 1.09
CA LEU A 5 11.98 -23.01 1.64
C LEU A 5 11.41 -21.74 1.02
N ILE A 6 10.10 -21.74 0.74
CA ILE A 6 9.34 -20.54 0.37
C ILE A 6 8.58 -20.09 1.60
N VAL A 7 8.80 -18.84 2.02
CA VAL A 7 8.18 -18.23 3.20
C VAL A 7 7.36 -17.02 2.77
N GLU A 8 6.14 -16.90 3.27
CA GLU A 8 5.30 -15.71 3.13
C GLU A 8 5.14 -15.06 4.51
N GLU A 9 5.58 -13.81 4.64
CA GLU A 9 5.50 -13.05 5.89
C GLU A 9 4.64 -11.80 5.70
N LYS A 10 3.69 -11.59 6.61
CA LYS A 10 2.88 -10.37 6.64
C LYS A 10 3.48 -9.39 7.63
N VAL A 11 3.79 -8.18 7.16
CA VAL A 11 4.42 -7.14 7.97
C VAL A 11 3.49 -5.94 8.06
N ASP A 12 3.05 -5.63 9.26
CA ASP A 12 2.31 -4.40 9.53
C ASP A 12 3.25 -3.19 9.48
N ILE A 13 2.99 -2.27 8.57
CA ILE A 13 3.77 -1.05 8.39
C ILE A 13 3.02 0.22 8.82
N SER A 14 1.95 0.11 9.60
CA SER A 14 1.16 1.28 10.05
C SER A 14 1.98 2.29 10.86
N ALA A 15 3.08 1.85 11.46
CA ALA A 15 4.01 2.71 12.21
C ALA A 15 5.07 3.39 11.32
N ALA A 16 5.08 3.10 10.02
CA ALA A 16 6.03 3.70 9.08
C ALA A 16 5.45 4.96 8.44
N SER A 17 6.28 5.99 8.34
CA SER A 17 5.95 7.25 7.66
C SER A 17 6.55 7.34 6.25
N ASP A 18 7.47 6.44 5.90
CA ASP A 18 8.19 6.41 4.64
C ASP A 18 8.71 5.00 4.32
N ALA A 19 9.23 4.81 3.10
CA ALA A 19 9.78 3.53 2.66
C ALA A 19 10.96 3.03 3.51
N TYR A 20 11.77 3.94 4.07
CA TYR A 20 12.91 3.56 4.90
C TYR A 20 12.46 2.96 6.24
N SER A 21 11.54 3.61 6.94
CA SER A 21 10.96 3.13 8.20
C SER A 21 10.16 1.85 8.00
N ALA A 22 9.45 1.71 6.87
CA ALA A 22 8.81 0.45 6.48
C ALA A 22 9.85 -0.67 6.28
N ALA A 23 10.97 -0.38 5.59
CA ALA A 23 12.06 -1.36 5.43
C ALA A 23 12.67 -1.77 6.78
N GLN A 24 12.80 -0.87 7.75
CA GLN A 24 13.27 -1.21 9.10
C GLN A 24 12.33 -2.18 9.83
N LEU A 25 11.01 -2.08 9.61
CA LEU A 25 10.05 -3.03 10.16
C LEU A 25 10.22 -4.41 9.54
N VAL A 26 10.39 -4.48 8.21
CA VAL A 26 10.62 -5.74 7.50
C VAL A 26 11.96 -6.38 7.88
N LYS A 27 13.02 -5.57 8.13
CA LYS A 27 14.35 -6.07 8.57
C LYS A 27 14.34 -6.77 9.93
N LYS A 28 13.26 -6.66 10.71
CA LYS A 28 13.11 -7.42 11.96
C LYS A 28 12.86 -8.90 11.72
N ILE A 29 12.52 -9.30 10.49
CA ILE A 29 12.40 -10.70 10.09
C ILE A 29 13.81 -11.33 10.10
N PRO A 30 13.99 -12.51 10.74
CA PRO A 30 15.25 -13.24 10.70
C PRO A 30 15.42 -13.92 9.34
N PHE A 31 15.88 -13.18 8.34
CA PHE A 31 16.10 -13.70 6.99
C PHE A 31 17.15 -14.82 6.98
N VAL A 32 16.85 -15.89 6.24
CA VAL A 32 17.76 -16.97 5.91
C VAL A 32 18.20 -16.81 4.45
N LYS A 33 19.51 -16.78 4.22
CA LYS A 33 20.10 -16.36 2.96
C LYS A 33 19.74 -17.27 1.78
N GLU A 34 19.50 -18.55 2.06
CA GLU A 34 19.20 -19.59 1.07
C GLU A 34 17.72 -19.68 0.71
N TRP A 35 16.84 -18.99 1.45
CA TRP A 35 15.39 -19.11 1.33
C TRP A 35 14.77 -18.06 0.39
N ILE A 36 13.55 -18.34 -0.03
CA ILE A 36 12.75 -17.47 -0.89
C ILE A 36 11.67 -16.82 -0.02
N TYR A 37 11.53 -15.50 -0.10
CA TYR A 37 10.58 -14.74 0.70
C TYR A 37 9.56 -14.00 -0.17
N ARG A 38 8.31 -14.00 0.29
CA ARG A 38 7.28 -13.04 -0.10
C ARG A 38 6.89 -12.22 1.11
N ILE A 39 7.20 -10.93 1.07
CA ILE A 39 6.76 -9.98 2.09
C ILE A 39 5.45 -9.35 1.62
N VAL A 40 4.43 -9.43 2.46
CA VAL A 40 3.14 -8.80 2.23
C VAL A 40 2.98 -7.67 3.24
N LEU A 41 3.09 -6.43 2.75
CA LEU A 41 2.90 -5.24 3.57
C LEU A 41 1.41 -5.10 3.88
N VAL A 42 1.07 -4.94 5.15
CA VAL A 42 -0.30 -4.75 5.65
C VAL A 42 -0.31 -3.58 6.64
N GLY A 43 -1.48 -3.21 7.14
CA GLY A 43 -1.63 -2.05 8.03
C GLY A 43 -2.17 -0.82 7.30
N GLU A 44 -2.23 0.31 7.99
CA GLU A 44 -2.76 1.58 7.47
C GLU A 44 -1.64 2.57 7.14
N THR A 45 -1.60 3.09 5.90
CA THR A 45 -0.67 4.17 5.53
C THR A 45 -1.43 5.45 5.20
N GLU A 46 -0.80 6.59 5.48
CA GLU A 46 -1.29 7.92 5.08
C GLU A 46 -0.75 8.36 3.73
N THR A 47 0.39 7.82 3.28
CA THR A 47 1.10 8.23 2.07
C THR A 47 0.71 7.40 0.85
N ASP A 48 0.42 8.08 -0.27
CA ASP A 48 0.29 7.45 -1.58
C ASP A 48 1.67 7.23 -2.22
N ASP A 49 2.42 6.29 -1.65
CA ASP A 49 3.71 5.90 -2.21
C ASP A 49 3.52 4.66 -3.10
N GLU A 50 3.43 4.89 -4.41
CA GLU A 50 3.29 3.82 -5.41
C GLU A 50 4.60 3.07 -5.63
N THR A 51 5.75 3.63 -5.23
CA THR A 51 7.07 3.00 -5.37
C THR A 51 7.49 2.22 -4.12
N LEU A 52 6.71 2.28 -3.04
CA LEU A 52 7.01 1.64 -1.74
C LEU A 52 7.47 0.18 -1.87
N ALA A 53 6.72 -0.65 -2.59
CA ALA A 53 7.07 -2.07 -2.75
C ALA A 53 8.38 -2.26 -3.52
N GLU A 54 8.63 -1.45 -4.56
CA GLU A 54 9.85 -1.49 -5.36
C GLU A 54 11.06 -1.00 -4.57
N ASP A 55 10.89 0.05 -3.78
CA ASP A 55 11.93 0.61 -2.95
C ASP A 55 12.30 -0.34 -1.82
N LEU A 56 11.32 -0.98 -1.17
CA LEU A 56 11.59 -2.04 -0.20
C LEU A 56 12.33 -3.22 -0.83
N LEU A 57 11.97 -3.60 -2.06
CA LEU A 57 12.69 -4.66 -2.78
C LEU A 57 14.16 -4.29 -2.98
N LYS A 58 14.47 -3.04 -3.36
CA LYS A 58 15.85 -2.53 -3.49
C LYS A 58 16.58 -2.52 -2.14
N TYR A 59 15.91 -2.13 -1.06
CA TYR A 59 16.52 -2.05 0.28
C TYR A 59 16.82 -3.42 0.91
N LEU A 60 16.18 -4.48 0.43
CA LEU A 60 16.17 -5.81 1.05
C LEU A 60 16.67 -6.91 0.12
N SER A 61 17.08 -6.59 -1.12
CA SER A 61 17.46 -7.58 -2.13
C SER A 61 18.64 -8.46 -1.73
N ASP A 62 19.46 -8.03 -0.77
CA ASP A 62 20.65 -8.74 -0.29
C ASP A 62 20.39 -9.67 0.91
N GLN A 63 19.16 -9.69 1.44
CA GLN A 63 18.81 -10.41 2.67
C GLN A 63 18.58 -11.91 2.45
N CYS A 64 18.17 -12.33 1.26
CA CYS A 64 17.79 -13.72 0.95
C CYS A 64 18.05 -14.10 -0.51
N PHE A 65 17.74 -15.35 -0.87
CA PHE A 65 18.02 -15.88 -2.21
C PHE A 65 17.14 -15.22 -3.26
N PHE A 66 15.87 -14.99 -2.92
CA PHE A 66 14.91 -14.27 -3.75
C PHE A 66 13.87 -13.60 -2.87
N LEU A 67 13.54 -12.36 -3.20
CA LEU A 67 12.55 -11.56 -2.49
C LEU A 67 11.48 -11.08 -3.47
N SER A 68 10.23 -11.14 -3.03
CA SER A 68 9.12 -10.41 -3.65
C SER A 68 8.39 -9.62 -2.58
N VAL A 69 7.95 -8.40 -2.91
CA VAL A 69 7.18 -7.55 -2.00
C VAL A 69 5.82 -7.29 -2.63
N LYS A 70 4.76 -7.44 -1.84
CA LYS A 70 3.38 -7.09 -2.22
C LYS A 70 2.86 -6.05 -1.25
N ASP A 71 2.33 -4.95 -1.78
CA ASP A 71 1.61 -3.98 -0.98
C ASP A 71 0.13 -4.37 -0.88
N GLN A 72 -0.34 -4.65 0.34
CA GLN A 72 -1.73 -4.86 0.71
C GLN A 72 -2.15 -3.94 1.86
N THR A 73 -1.48 -2.80 1.99
CA THR A 73 -1.84 -1.80 2.99
C THR A 73 -3.20 -1.19 2.68
N LYS A 74 -3.94 -0.90 3.73
CA LYS A 74 -5.15 -0.08 3.68
C LYS A 74 -4.73 1.37 3.75
N ARG A 75 -5.44 2.22 3.04
CA ARG A 75 -5.16 3.66 3.05
C ARG A 75 -6.28 4.37 3.75
N LYS A 76 -5.92 5.33 4.60
CA LYS A 76 -6.88 6.19 5.25
C LYS A 76 -7.08 7.44 4.42
N ILE A 77 -8.01 7.40 3.48
CA ILE A 77 -8.46 8.63 2.82
C ILE A 77 -9.23 9.42 3.86
N ASN A 78 -8.73 10.59 4.24
CA ASN A 78 -9.48 11.48 5.11
C ASN A 78 -10.61 12.15 4.31
N THR A 79 -11.70 11.43 4.06
CA THR A 79 -12.83 11.93 3.26
C THR A 79 -13.52 13.14 3.90
N ALA A 80 -13.28 13.39 5.20
CA ALA A 80 -13.81 14.54 5.92
C ALA A 80 -13.39 15.89 5.31
N VAL A 81 -12.22 15.98 4.67
CA VAL A 81 -11.80 17.23 4.01
C VAL A 81 -12.66 17.59 2.80
N TYR A 82 -13.32 16.60 2.18
CA TYR A 82 -14.15 16.77 0.99
C TYR A 82 -15.63 17.03 1.30
N GLN A 83 -16.07 16.81 2.55
CA GLN A 83 -17.47 16.96 2.95
C GLN A 83 -18.01 18.39 2.74
N LYS A 84 -17.16 19.40 2.89
CA LYS A 84 -17.50 20.82 2.70
C LYS A 84 -16.87 21.43 1.45
N ASP A 85 -16.17 20.62 0.65
CA ASP A 85 -15.53 21.09 -0.58
C ASP A 85 -16.58 21.24 -1.70
N LEU A 86 -16.80 22.46 -2.19
CA LEU A 86 -17.76 22.74 -3.26
C LEU A 86 -17.20 22.42 -4.66
N SER A 87 -16.01 21.84 -4.77
CA SER A 87 -15.42 21.40 -6.03
C SER A 87 -16.07 20.12 -6.58
N LEU A 88 -15.76 19.80 -7.85
CA LEU A 88 -16.11 18.51 -8.46
C LEU A 88 -15.52 17.32 -7.68
N LYS A 89 -14.32 17.49 -7.10
CA LYS A 89 -13.70 16.46 -6.25
C LYS A 89 -14.55 16.23 -5.00
N GLY A 90 -15.01 17.32 -4.36
CA GLY A 90 -15.92 17.25 -3.23
C GLY A 90 -17.23 16.54 -3.54
N GLU A 91 -17.87 16.88 -4.67
CA GLU A 91 -19.12 16.24 -5.10
C GLU A 91 -18.94 14.75 -5.41
N PHE A 92 -17.84 14.38 -6.07
CA PHE A 92 -17.49 12.99 -6.33
C PHE A 92 -17.35 12.19 -5.03
N VAL A 93 -16.56 12.67 -4.06
CA VAL A 93 -16.37 11.97 -2.78
C VAL A 93 -17.68 11.84 -2.02
N ARG A 94 -18.49 12.90 -1.92
CA ARG A 94 -19.81 12.84 -1.25
C ARG A 94 -20.75 11.84 -1.91
N THR A 95 -20.74 11.78 -3.24
CA THR A 95 -21.59 10.85 -4.01
C THR A 95 -21.25 9.40 -3.70
N VAL A 96 -19.96 9.06 -3.68
CA VAL A 96 -19.50 7.69 -3.38
C VAL A 96 -19.75 7.32 -1.92
N GLU A 97 -19.54 8.26 -0.99
CA GLU A 97 -19.81 8.06 0.44
C GLU A 97 -21.31 7.81 0.73
N ALA A 98 -22.19 8.52 0.03
CA ALA A 98 -23.64 8.39 0.20
C ALA A 98 -24.23 7.07 -0.36
N ASP A 99 -23.48 6.33 -1.18
CA ASP A 99 -23.94 5.07 -1.74
C ASP A 99 -23.93 3.95 -0.67
N LEU A 100 -25.11 3.43 -0.34
CA LEU A 100 -25.27 2.37 0.67
C LEU A 100 -25.03 0.96 0.12
N THR A 101 -24.86 0.80 -1.19
CA THR A 101 -24.63 -0.50 -1.84
C THR A 101 -23.16 -0.91 -1.85
N LEU A 102 -22.25 0.05 -1.64
CA LEU A 102 -20.82 -0.16 -1.63
C LEU A 102 -20.31 -0.41 -0.19
N SER A 103 -19.41 -1.37 -0.04
CA SER A 103 -18.64 -1.54 1.20
C SER A 103 -17.64 -0.39 1.41
N ASP A 104 -17.19 -0.18 2.65
CA ASP A 104 -16.18 0.85 2.95
C ASP A 104 -14.87 0.62 2.18
N GLU A 105 -14.52 -0.63 1.89
CA GLU A 105 -13.34 -0.99 1.11
C GLU A 105 -13.51 -0.61 -0.37
N GLU A 106 -14.68 -0.85 -0.95
CA GLU A 106 -15.01 -0.43 -2.32
C GLU A 106 -15.08 1.09 -2.44
N LYS A 107 -15.70 1.77 -1.48
CA LYS A 107 -15.75 3.24 -1.43
C LYS A 107 -14.35 3.85 -1.40
N ASN A 108 -13.49 3.37 -0.51
CA ASN A 108 -12.10 3.82 -0.44
C ASN A 108 -11.37 3.62 -1.77
N LYS A 109 -11.57 2.46 -2.42
CA LYS A 109 -10.95 2.17 -3.72
C LYS A 109 -11.45 3.10 -4.83
N ILE A 110 -12.75 3.32 -4.92
CA ILE A 110 -13.37 4.21 -5.92
C ILE A 110 -12.93 5.65 -5.69
N ILE A 111 -12.98 6.13 -4.44
CA ILE A 111 -12.58 7.49 -4.07
C ILE A 111 -11.10 7.71 -4.42
N ARG A 112 -10.22 6.75 -4.09
CA ARG A 112 -8.79 6.83 -4.45
C ARG A 112 -8.60 7.00 -5.95
N LEU A 113 -9.14 6.06 -6.73
CA LEU A 113 -8.94 6.02 -8.18
C LEU A 113 -9.54 7.27 -8.84
N GLY A 114 -10.73 7.68 -8.43
CA GLY A 114 -11.38 8.86 -8.96
C GLY A 114 -10.67 10.16 -8.59
N LEU A 115 -10.17 10.31 -7.36
CA LEU A 115 -9.37 11.48 -6.98
C LEU A 115 -8.06 11.55 -7.77
N LYS A 116 -7.39 10.41 -8.01
CA LYS A 116 -6.20 10.33 -8.87
C LYS A 116 -6.53 10.75 -10.30
N ALA A 117 -7.61 10.22 -10.88
CA ALA A 117 -8.07 10.60 -12.22
C ALA A 117 -8.44 12.10 -12.31
N LEU A 118 -9.07 12.65 -11.27
CA LEU A 118 -9.45 14.07 -11.18
C LEU A 118 -8.26 15.00 -10.88
N ALA A 119 -7.10 14.47 -10.50
CA ALA A 119 -5.89 15.25 -10.22
C ALA A 119 -5.10 15.64 -11.47
N ASN A 120 -5.44 15.10 -12.65
CA ASN A 120 -4.74 15.33 -13.92
C ASN A 120 -3.25 14.89 -13.89
N GLU A 121 -2.96 13.80 -13.20
CA GLU A 121 -1.76 12.97 -13.44
C GLU A 121 -2.16 11.85 -14.40
N GLU A 122 -1.38 11.62 -15.46
CA GLU A 122 -1.64 10.59 -16.47
C GLU A 122 -1.96 9.25 -15.81
N VAL A 123 -3.11 8.68 -16.16
CA VAL A 123 -3.44 7.30 -15.79
C VAL A 123 -2.66 6.40 -16.74
N ASP A 124 -1.46 5.98 -16.34
CA ASP A 124 -0.79 4.86 -17.02
C ASP A 124 -1.61 3.59 -16.74
N LEU A 125 -2.30 3.13 -17.78
CA LEU A 125 -3.01 1.86 -17.87
C LEU A 125 -2.08 0.77 -18.40
#